data_AF-A0A7C5IGR0-F1
#
_entry.id   AF-A0A7C5IGR0-F1
#
_cell.length_a   1.000
_cell.length_b   1.000
_cell.length_c   1.000
_cell.angle_alpha   90.00
_cell.angle_beta   90.00
_cell.angle_gamma   90.00
#
_symmetry.space_group_name_H-M   'P 1'
#
loop_
_entity.id
_entity.type
_entity.pdbx_description
1 polymer ?
#
loop_
_entity_poly.entity_id
_entity_poly.type
_entity_poly.pdbx_seq_one_letter_code
_entity_poly.pdbx_strand_id
1 'polypeptide(L)' 'MGLTQKGDHTWFLIKDSGAGAHRGPFKGYILYRDDFVKLKMLAFTVHKDAVADLLKKFEPK' A
#
# COMPACT_ATOMS: atom_id res chain seq x y z
N MET A 1 -2.70 -6.68 -5.82
CA MET A 1 -3.06 -5.47 -5.04
C MET A 1 -3.41 -4.37 -6.04
N GLY A 2 -4.18 -3.36 -5.64
CA GLY A 2 -4.66 -2.32 -6.54
C GLY A 2 -4.73 -0.95 -5.87
N LEU A 3 -4.91 0.10 -6.67
CA LEU A 3 -5.11 1.46 -6.20
C LEU A 3 -6.21 2.14 -7.00
N THR A 4 -6.89 3.10 -6.39
CA THR A 4 -7.87 3.95 -7.07
C THR A 4 -7.90 5.33 -6.45
N GLN A 5 -8.28 6.34 -7.23
CA GLN A 5 -8.47 7.70 -6.74
C GLN A 5 -9.97 7.93 -6.50
N LYS A 6 -10.31 8.50 -5.35
CA LYS A 6 -11.70 8.85 -5.02
C LYS A 6 -11.72 10.15 -4.22
N GLY A 7 -12.22 11.21 -4.86
CA GLY A 7 -12.04 12.58 -4.36
C GLY A 7 -10.57 12.93 -4.30
N ASP A 8 -10.16 13.60 -3.23
CA ASP A 8 -8.77 14.05 -3.02
C ASP A 8 -7.86 12.95 -2.44
N HIS A 9 -8.35 11.72 -2.33
CA HIS A 9 -7.66 10.63 -1.67
C HIS A 9 -7.33 9.47 -2.61
N THR A 10 -6.17 8.87 -2.35
CA THR A 10 -5.78 7.60 -2.96
C THR A 10 -6.16 6.47 -2.02
N TRP A 11 -6.81 5.45 -2.56
CA TRP A 11 -7.23 4.26 -1.84
C TRP A 11 -6.45 3.04 -2.36
N PHE A 12 -5.95 2.23 -1.44
CA PHE A 12 -5.19 1.02 -1.70
C PHE A 12 -6.02 -0.21 -1.34
N LEU A 13 -6.13 -1.14 -2.29
CA LEU A 13 -6.74 -2.45 -2.09
C LEU A 13 -5.69 -3.43 -1.56
N ILE A 14 -5.85 -3.80 -0.30
CA ILE A 14 -4.96 -4.68 0.44
C ILE A 14 -5.63 -6.03 0.60
N LYS A 15 -4.94 -7.11 0.25
CA LYS A 15 -5.35 -8.48 0.59
C LYS A 15 -4.83 -8.78 1.99
N ASP A 16 -5.70 -9.25 2.87
CA ASP A 16 -5.36 -9.60 4.24
C ASP A 16 -5.91 -10.99 4.60
N SER A 17 -5.10 -11.83 5.22
CA SER A 17 -5.46 -13.20 5.61
C SER A 17 -5.99 -13.31 7.04
N GLY A 18 -6.07 -12.20 7.78
CA GLY A 18 -6.59 -12.16 9.14
C GLY A 18 -8.10 -12.31 9.20
N ALA A 19 -8.61 -12.83 10.32
CA ALA A 19 -10.05 -12.98 10.55
C ALA A 19 -10.81 -11.64 10.44
N GLY A 20 -10.15 -10.53 10.78
CA GLY A 20 -10.69 -9.17 10.66
C GLY A 20 -11.08 -8.80 9.23
N ALA A 21 -10.30 -9.21 8.23
CA ALA A 21 -10.55 -8.92 6.81
C ALA A 21 -11.82 -9.57 6.24
N HIS A 22 -12.43 -10.49 6.99
CA HIS A 22 -13.65 -11.20 6.59
C HIS A 22 -14.91 -10.62 7.22
N ARG A 23 -14.81 -9.54 8.01
CA ARG A 23 -15.97 -8.90 8.66
C ARG A 23 -16.72 -7.94 7.75
N GLY A 24 -16.05 -7.34 6.77
CA GLY A 24 -16.63 -6.39 5.83
C GLY A 24 -17.37 -7.02 4.64
N PRO A 25 -17.90 -6.18 3.73
CA PRO A 25 -18.55 -6.63 2.49
C PRO A 25 -17.56 -7.25 1.48
N PHE A 26 -16.28 -6.88 1.54
CA PHE A 26 -15.23 -7.43 0.68
C PHE A 26 -14.39 -8.43 1.47
N LYS A 27 -14.70 -9.73 1.35
CA LYS A 27 -14.05 -10.78 2.14
C LYS A 27 -12.58 -10.95 1.75
N GLY A 28 -11.68 -10.88 2.73
CA GLY A 28 -10.24 -11.03 2.53
C GLY A 28 -9.55 -9.79 1.97
N TYR A 29 -10.29 -8.68 1.84
CA TYR A 29 -9.77 -7.42 1.33
C TYR A 29 -10.12 -6.26 2.25
N ILE A 30 -9.14 -5.37 2.44
CA ILE A 30 -9.27 -4.15 3.22
C ILE A 30 -8.84 -2.97 2.34
N LEU A 31 -9.53 -1.84 2.49
CA LEU A 31 -9.21 -0.61 1.79
C LEU A 31 -8.49 0.35 2.74
N TYR A 32 -7.25 0.72 2.42
CA TYR A 32 -6.51 1.74 3.15
C TYR A 32 -6.50 3.05 2.38
N ARG A 33 -6.70 4.15 3.10
CA ARG A 33 -6.52 5.49 2.56
C ARG A 33 -5.06 5.92 2.69
N ASP A 34 -4.62 6.82 1.83
CA ASP A 34 -3.25 7.31 1.73
C ASP A 34 -2.69 7.88 3.04
N ASP A 35 -3.51 8.60 3.81
CA ASP A 35 -3.12 9.14 5.12
C ASP A 35 -2.83 8.04 6.15
N PHE A 36 -3.64 6.98 6.17
CA PHE A 36 -3.40 5.82 7.03
C PHE A 36 -2.12 5.10 6.65
N VAL A 37 -1.88 4.89 5.34
CA VAL A 37 -0.64 4.28 4.86
C VAL A 37 0.57 5.11 5.28
N LYS A 38 0.51 6.42 5.09
CA LYS A 38 1.59 7.36 5.45
C LYS A 38 1.87 7.41 6.95
N LEU A 39 0.83 7.30 7.78
CA LEU A 39 0.96 7.42 9.24
C LEU A 39 1.29 6.09 9.93
N LYS A 40 0.79 4.95 9.43
CA LYS A 40 0.78 3.68 10.17
C LYS A 40 1.63 2.57 9.56
N MET A 41 2.05 2.67 8.30
CA MET A 41 2.91 1.64 7.71
C MET A 41 4.38 1.90 8.04
N LEU A 42 5.03 0.89 8.61
CA LEU A 42 6.42 0.97 9.06
C LEU A 42 7.41 0.53 7.98
N ALA A 43 7.08 -0.55 7.27
CA ALA A 43 7.93 -1.12 6.24
C ALA A 43 7.07 -1.86 5.22
N PHE A 44 7.59 -1.97 4.01
CA PHE A 44 7.05 -2.80 2.95
C PHE A 44 8.19 -3.38 2.13
N THR A 45 7.95 -4.52 1.49
CA THR A 45 8.89 -5.12 0.56
C THR A 45 8.36 -4.98 -0.86
N VAL A 46 9.26 -4.65 -1.78
CA VAL A 46 8.93 -4.47 -3.19
C VAL A 46 10.10 -4.97 -4.02
N HIS A 47 9.83 -5.40 -5.25
CA HIS A 47 10.89 -5.73 -6.19
C HIS A 47 11.78 -4.50 -6.45
N LYS A 48 13.11 -4.70 -6.46
CA LYS A 48 14.10 -3.62 -6.61
C LYS A 48 13.88 -2.77 -7.86
N ASP A 49 13.44 -3.39 -8.96
CA ASP A 49 13.23 -2.69 -10.22
C ASP A 49 12.09 -1.67 -10.16
N ALA A 50 11.09 -1.90 -9.29
CA ALA A 50 9.98 -0.96 -9.10
C ALA A 50 10.40 0.34 -8.40
N VAL A 51 11.60 0.35 -7.80
CA VAL A 51 12.17 1.51 -7.11
C VAL A 51 13.55 1.89 -7.68
N ALA A 52 13.93 1.36 -8.85
CA ALA A 52 15.26 1.56 -9.42
C ALA A 52 15.63 3.05 -9.56
N ASP A 53 14.71 3.87 -10.07
CA ASP A 53 14.95 5.32 -10.23
C ASP A 53 15.01 6.07 -8.91
N LEU A 54 14.37 5.54 -7.86
CA LEU A 54 14.48 6.10 -6.51
C LEU A 54 15.84 5.76 -5.90
N LEU A 55 16.31 4.53 -6.08
CA LEU A 55 17.59 4.06 -5.55
C LEU A 55 18.79 4.81 -6.14
N LYS A 56 18.73 5.19 -7.43
CA LYS A 56 19.77 6.02 -8.08
C LYS A 56 20.08 7.33 -7.33
N LYS A 57 19.11 7.87 -6.57
CA LYS A 57 19.30 9.10 -5.79
C LYS A 57 20.20 8.92 -4.56
N PHE A 58 20.42 7.66 -4.15
CA PHE A 58 21.17 7.31 -2.95
C PHE A 58 22.47 6.56 -3.26
N GLU A 59 22.85 6.43 -4.54
CA GLU A 59 24.15 5.86 -4.90
C GLU A 59 25.28 6.80 -4.43
N PRO A 60 26.33 6.26 -3.78
CA PRO A 60 27.48 7.06 -3.40
C PRO A 60 28.14 7.64 -4.66
N LYS A 61 28.53 8.93 -4.58
CA LYS A 61 29.31 9.61 -5.61
C LYS A 61 30.69 9.00 -5.79
#